data_AF-A0A1E7EP40-F1
#
_entry.id   AF-A0A1E7EP40-F1
#
_cell.length_a   1.000
_cell.length_b   1.000
_cell.length_c   1.000
_cell.angle_alpha   90.00
_cell.angle_beta   90.00
_cell.angle_gamma   90.00
#
_symmetry.space_group_name_H-M   'P 1'
#
loop_
_entity.id
_entity.type
_entity.pdbx_description
1 polymer ?
#
loop_
_entity_poly.entity_id
_entity_poly.type
_entity_poly.pdbx_seq_one_letter_code
_entity_poly.pdbx_strand_id
1 'polypeptide(L)'
;MAPGDTLYVSHSKLQEWAQDFLPHIETDFVLINTPFPMGYPDWVESIAPNITNHPNMMGWFCHNIGNYTGGQHYHAKVHPFPLGLKGNMGVGGKKVITARNPVPTYREAFLKSFKETIPKTRKVYQGFLGRTTDSRKAVPKSRNLPYGEFLNELAKSKYVISPDGDHPDCHRHYEAIGLGAVPITELDPFLYRHLKEGPVVYRNTNWNVTWLEETLPETNAVNRNLVFEEYWMEYIERAVGRPLQWWDKLKSQKIRLVDFAEGNSSYYSL
;
A
#
# COMPACT_ATOMS: atom_id res chain seq x y z
N MET A 1 21.43 7.41 -17.10
CA MET A 1 20.10 6.80 -16.88
C MET A 1 19.57 6.37 -18.23
N ALA A 2 18.95 5.20 -18.34
CA ALA A 2 18.30 4.79 -19.57
C ALA A 2 16.91 5.46 -19.68
N PRO A 3 16.41 5.77 -20.88
CA PRO A 3 15.08 6.33 -21.04
C PRO A 3 13.99 5.43 -20.45
N GLY A 4 13.14 6.01 -19.60
CA GLY A 4 12.07 5.32 -18.89
C GLY A 4 12.52 4.60 -17.61
N ASP A 5 13.73 4.87 -17.11
CA ASP A 5 14.16 4.34 -15.82
C ASP A 5 13.23 4.84 -14.70
N THR A 6 13.02 3.95 -13.73
CA THR A 6 12.28 4.27 -12.51
C THR A 6 13.25 4.67 -11.41
N LEU A 7 13.07 5.87 -10.88
CA LEU A 7 13.84 6.42 -9.77
C LEU A 7 13.03 6.27 -8.49
N TYR A 8 13.58 5.52 -7.55
CA TYR A 8 13.06 5.47 -6.19
C TYR A 8 13.77 6.52 -5.34
N VAL A 9 13.00 7.45 -4.77
CA VAL A 9 13.54 8.50 -3.89
C VAL A 9 12.74 8.47 -2.59
N SER A 10 13.40 8.11 -1.48
CA SER A 10 12.78 8.18 -0.16
C SER A 10 12.39 9.62 0.15
N HIS A 11 11.25 9.83 0.82
CA HIS A 11 10.75 11.17 1.07
C HIS A 11 11.72 12.08 1.86
N SER A 12 12.52 11.52 2.78
CA SER A 12 13.57 12.25 3.49
C SER A 12 14.71 12.79 2.60
N LYS A 13 14.81 12.31 1.37
CA LYS A 13 15.84 12.71 0.39
C LYS A 13 15.24 13.45 -0.80
N LEU A 14 13.93 13.66 -0.83
CA LEU A 14 13.25 14.25 -1.97
C LEU A 14 13.67 15.70 -2.23
N GLN A 15 13.90 16.48 -1.18
CA GLN A 15 14.37 17.86 -1.32
C GLN A 15 15.78 17.94 -1.94
N GLU A 16 16.75 17.25 -1.34
CA GLU A 16 18.13 17.14 -1.85
C GLU A 16 18.13 16.63 -3.30
N TRP A 17 17.36 15.57 -3.58
CA TRP A 17 17.23 15.04 -4.94
C TRP A 17 16.66 16.05 -5.94
N ALA A 18 15.59 16.77 -5.56
CA ALA A 18 14.96 17.75 -6.45
C ALA A 18 15.85 18.98 -6.72
N GLN A 19 16.75 19.31 -5.79
CA GLN A 19 17.66 20.44 -5.93
C GLN A 19 18.95 20.06 -6.66
N ASP A 20 19.54 18.92 -6.31
CA ASP A 20 20.91 18.58 -6.70
C ASP A 20 20.98 17.55 -7.85
N PHE A 21 19.90 16.80 -8.09
CA PHE A 21 19.89 15.73 -9.10
C PHE A 21 18.91 16.00 -10.23
N LEU A 22 17.67 16.40 -9.91
CA LEU A 22 16.61 16.62 -10.89
C LEU A 22 17.02 17.56 -12.04
N PRO A 23 17.72 18.70 -11.83
CA PRO A 23 18.13 19.59 -12.93
C PRO A 23 19.07 18.95 -13.95
N HIS A 24 19.72 17.84 -13.61
CA HIS A 24 20.66 17.12 -14.46
C HIS A 24 20.03 15.92 -15.18
N ILE A 25 18.71 15.71 -15.04
CA ILE A 25 18.01 14.60 -15.68
C ILE A 25 17.55 14.98 -17.09
N GLU A 26 18.28 14.51 -18.10
CA GLU A 26 18.00 14.81 -19.51
C GLU A 26 17.21 13.71 -20.24
N THR A 27 16.76 12.67 -19.54
CA THR A 27 16.06 11.52 -20.13
C THR A 27 14.77 11.23 -19.39
N ASP A 28 13.78 10.67 -20.09
CA ASP A 28 12.50 10.28 -19.52
C ASP A 28 12.65 9.42 -18.27
N PHE A 29 11.86 9.71 -17.23
CA PHE A 29 11.89 8.94 -15.98
C PHE A 29 10.54 8.86 -15.29
N VAL A 30 10.40 7.83 -14.46
CA VAL A 30 9.32 7.69 -13.49
C VAL A 30 9.87 7.90 -12.08
N LEU A 31 9.20 8.72 -11.28
CA LEU A 31 9.54 8.94 -9.88
C LEU A 31 8.61 8.14 -8.97
N ILE A 32 9.16 7.35 -8.06
CA ILE A 32 8.42 6.69 -6.98
C ILE A 32 8.90 7.24 -5.64
N ASN A 33 7.95 7.69 -4.81
CA ASN A 33 8.20 8.24 -3.49
C ASN A 33 7.41 7.51 -2.38
N THR A 34 8.11 7.07 -1.34
CA THR A 34 7.56 6.32 -0.19
C THR A 34 7.51 7.15 1.09
N PRO A 35 6.68 6.77 2.08
CA PRO A 35 6.39 7.64 3.21
C PRO A 35 7.58 7.95 4.08
N PHE A 36 7.55 9.16 4.62
CA PHE A 36 8.33 9.49 5.81
C PHE A 36 7.43 9.34 7.04
N PRO A 37 7.89 8.65 8.11
CA PRO A 37 7.08 8.42 9.31
C PRO A 37 6.80 9.69 10.15
N MET A 38 7.32 10.85 9.75
CA MET A 38 7.06 12.13 10.41
C MET A 38 6.13 12.98 9.54
N GLY A 39 5.39 13.88 10.19
CA GLY A 39 4.30 14.66 9.59
C GLY A 39 4.63 15.38 8.30
N TYR A 40 3.60 15.88 7.64
CA TYR A 40 3.67 16.50 6.32
C TYR A 40 4.64 17.69 6.33
N PRO A 41 5.74 17.61 5.57
CA PRO A 41 6.65 18.72 5.51
C PRO A 41 6.16 19.77 4.51
N ASP A 42 5.96 20.99 4.98
CA ASP A 42 5.57 22.14 4.13
C ASP A 42 6.61 22.41 3.02
N TRP A 43 7.87 21.98 3.18
CA TRP A 43 8.91 22.16 2.17
C TRP A 43 8.58 21.47 0.84
N VAL A 44 7.73 20.45 0.83
CA VAL A 44 7.34 19.74 -0.41
C VAL A 44 6.64 20.69 -1.38
N GLU A 45 5.85 21.64 -0.87
CA GLU A 45 5.16 22.66 -1.69
C GLU A 45 6.15 23.49 -2.53
N SER A 46 7.35 23.74 -2.00
CA SER A 46 8.38 24.54 -2.68
C SER A 46 9.06 23.81 -3.84
N ILE A 47 9.17 22.48 -3.79
CA ILE A 47 9.86 21.68 -4.80
C ILE A 47 8.90 20.98 -5.77
N ALA A 48 7.65 20.73 -5.37
CA ALA A 48 6.70 19.97 -6.16
C ALA A 48 6.48 20.55 -7.56
N PRO A 49 6.37 21.88 -7.76
CA PRO A 49 6.28 22.47 -9.10
C PRO A 49 7.48 22.15 -10.00
N ASN A 50 8.70 22.11 -9.44
CA ASN A 50 9.90 21.78 -10.21
C ASN A 50 9.86 20.32 -10.70
N ILE A 51 9.39 19.42 -9.83
CA ILE A 51 9.20 18.00 -10.16
C ILE A 51 8.12 17.86 -11.24
N THR A 52 6.92 18.42 -11.01
CA THR A 52 5.77 18.20 -11.89
C THR A 52 5.91 18.85 -13.26
N ASN A 53 6.60 19.98 -13.34
CA ASN A 53 6.85 20.69 -14.60
C ASN A 53 8.10 20.20 -15.34
N HIS A 54 8.86 19.26 -14.77
CA HIS A 54 10.04 18.73 -15.44
C HIS A 54 9.66 18.06 -16.77
N PRO A 55 10.30 18.42 -17.90
CA PRO A 55 9.88 17.97 -19.22
C PRO A 55 9.94 16.45 -19.37
N ASN A 56 11.00 15.83 -18.83
CA ASN A 56 11.24 14.39 -18.90
C ASN A 56 10.55 13.59 -17.79
N MET A 57 9.80 14.21 -16.87
CA MET A 57 9.05 13.43 -15.88
C MET A 57 7.85 12.81 -16.57
N MET A 58 7.77 11.48 -16.57
CA MET A 58 6.65 10.73 -17.13
C MET A 58 5.51 10.59 -16.13
N GLY A 59 5.84 10.32 -14.87
CA GLY A 59 4.88 10.15 -13.80
C GLY A 59 5.57 10.19 -12.43
N TRP A 60 4.88 10.74 -11.44
CA TRP A 60 5.26 10.79 -10.04
C TRP A 60 4.25 10.00 -9.21
N PHE A 61 4.69 8.85 -8.72
CA PHE A 61 3.93 7.92 -7.92
C PHE A 61 4.25 8.13 -6.45
N CYS A 62 3.24 8.45 -5.66
CA CYS A 62 3.41 8.73 -4.24
C CYS A 62 2.23 8.18 -3.44
N HIS A 63 2.49 7.75 -2.21
CA HIS A 63 1.45 7.37 -1.25
C HIS A 63 0.82 8.63 -0.67
N ASN A 64 -0.46 8.58 -0.28
CA ASN A 64 -1.17 9.72 0.32
C ASN A 64 -0.93 11.04 -0.45
N ILE A 65 -1.14 11.01 -1.77
CA ILE A 65 -0.71 12.06 -2.71
C ILE A 65 -1.18 13.47 -2.34
N GLY A 66 -2.33 13.60 -1.65
CA GLY A 66 -2.81 14.89 -1.18
C GLY A 66 -1.76 15.65 -0.37
N ASN A 67 -0.98 14.93 0.43
CA ASN A 67 -0.08 15.52 1.41
C ASN A 67 1.39 15.49 0.99
N TYR A 68 1.82 14.45 0.28
CA TYR A 68 3.24 14.25 -0.08
C TYR A 68 3.62 14.79 -1.45
N THR A 69 2.72 15.52 -2.11
CA THR A 69 2.99 16.17 -3.40
C THR A 69 2.82 17.68 -3.35
N GLY A 70 2.79 18.29 -2.15
CA GLY A 70 2.73 19.74 -2.00
C GLY A 70 1.53 20.36 -2.71
N GLY A 71 0.35 19.73 -2.59
CA GLY A 71 -0.88 20.18 -3.26
C GLY A 71 -1.01 19.79 -4.74
N GLN A 72 -0.02 19.15 -5.36
CA GLN A 72 -0.04 18.79 -6.79
C GLN A 72 -0.84 17.52 -7.12
N HIS A 73 -1.72 17.05 -6.22
CA HIS A 73 -2.44 15.79 -6.37
C HIS A 73 -3.42 15.72 -7.55
N TYR A 74 -3.80 16.86 -8.13
CA TYR A 74 -4.58 16.94 -9.36
C TYR A 74 -3.74 17.03 -10.65
N HIS A 75 -2.41 17.12 -10.53
CA HIS A 75 -1.53 17.20 -11.69
C HIS A 75 -1.61 15.89 -12.50
N ALA A 76 -1.69 15.99 -13.83
CA ALA A 76 -1.93 14.85 -14.71
C ALA A 76 -0.87 13.75 -14.62
N LYS A 77 0.37 14.14 -14.27
CA LYS A 77 1.50 13.23 -14.07
C LYS A 77 1.67 12.76 -12.62
N VAL A 78 0.77 13.10 -11.71
CA VAL A 78 0.84 12.68 -10.29
C VAL A 78 -0.16 11.57 -10.04
N HIS A 79 0.33 10.44 -9.52
CA HIS A 79 -0.45 9.21 -9.37
C HIS A 79 -0.32 8.65 -7.96
N PRO A 80 -1.39 8.08 -7.40
CA PRO A 80 -1.28 7.41 -6.12
C PRO A 80 -0.52 6.09 -6.23
N PHE A 81 0.19 5.77 -5.17
CA PHE A 81 0.99 4.57 -4.98
C PHE A 81 0.63 3.96 -3.61
N PRO A 82 0.66 2.63 -3.45
CA PRO A 82 0.18 2.01 -2.22
C PRO A 82 1.10 2.29 -1.03
N LEU A 83 0.51 2.42 0.16
CA LEU A 83 1.28 2.24 1.40
C LEU A 83 1.76 0.78 1.55
N GLY A 84 0.93 -0.17 1.12
CA GLY A 84 1.23 -1.60 1.15
C GLY A 84 1.06 -2.25 2.52
N LEU A 85 1.57 -3.47 2.65
CA LEU A 85 1.47 -4.27 3.87
C LEU A 85 2.31 -3.68 5.00
N LYS A 86 1.91 -3.95 6.24
CA LYS A 86 2.67 -3.50 7.41
C LYS A 86 4.09 -4.07 7.35
N GLY A 87 5.08 -3.19 7.32
CA GLY A 87 6.50 -3.55 7.38
C GLY A 87 6.99 -3.69 8.81
N ASN A 88 8.31 -3.87 8.96
CA ASN A 88 8.95 -3.79 10.26
C ASN A 88 8.96 -2.32 10.72
N MET A 89 8.06 -1.95 11.63
CA MET A 89 8.07 -0.62 12.24
C MET A 89 9.23 -0.58 13.25
N GLY A 90 10.35 0.01 12.85
CA GLY A 90 11.47 0.28 13.74
C GLY A 90 10.99 0.96 15.03
N VAL A 91 11.59 0.56 16.15
CA VAL A 91 11.17 0.93 17.51
C VAL A 91 11.19 2.45 17.72
N GLY A 92 10.02 3.08 17.68
CA GLY A 92 9.82 4.40 18.25
C GLY A 92 9.82 4.33 19.78
N GLY A 93 11.00 4.48 20.39
CA GLY A 93 11.15 4.78 21.83
C GLY A 93 11.43 3.58 22.75
N LYS A 94 12.68 3.53 23.26
CA LYS A 94 13.20 2.97 24.54
C LYS A 94 12.67 1.65 25.15
N LYS A 95 11.75 0.92 24.55
CA LYS A 95 11.44 -0.47 24.94
C LYS A 95 11.73 -1.38 23.76
N VAL A 96 12.76 -2.20 23.92
CA VAL A 96 13.01 -3.39 23.10
C VAL A 96 11.84 -4.36 23.32
N ILE A 97 10.70 -4.06 22.72
CA ILE A 97 9.79 -5.10 22.28
C ILE A 97 10.33 -5.46 20.91
N THR A 98 10.76 -6.70 20.74
CA THR A 98 11.18 -7.23 19.44
C THR A 98 10.04 -7.00 18.45
N ALA A 99 10.11 -5.91 17.67
CA ALA A 99 9.21 -5.67 16.56
C ALA A 99 9.52 -6.76 15.54
N ARG A 100 8.91 -7.93 15.72
CA ARG A 100 8.99 -9.01 14.75
C ARG A 100 8.37 -8.46 13.48
N ASN A 101 9.13 -8.51 12.39
CA ASN A 101 8.62 -8.23 11.06
C ASN A 101 7.28 -8.98 10.90
N PRO A 102 6.14 -8.30 10.68
CA PRO A 102 4.84 -8.95 10.60
C PRO A 102 4.62 -9.65 9.26
N VAL A 103 5.50 -9.42 8.27
CA VAL A 103 5.40 -9.97 6.91
C VAL A 103 5.33 -11.50 6.87
N PRO A 104 6.15 -12.29 7.62
CA PRO A 104 6.03 -13.75 7.62
C PRO A 104 4.65 -14.23 8.11
N THR A 105 4.12 -13.65 9.18
CA THR A 105 2.79 -14.00 9.71
C THR A 105 1.69 -13.65 8.71
N TYR A 106 1.80 -12.50 8.04
CA TYR A 106 0.87 -12.15 6.96
C TYR A 106 0.95 -13.13 5.80
N ARG A 107 2.17 -13.46 5.35
CA ARG A 107 2.40 -14.43 4.27
C ARG A 107 1.78 -15.78 4.57
N GLU A 108 1.92 -16.28 5.80
CA GLU A 108 1.30 -17.53 6.23
C GLU A 108 -0.24 -17.47 6.13
N ALA A 109 -0.87 -16.43 6.68
CA ALA A 109 -2.32 -16.24 6.60
C ALA A 109 -2.82 -16.09 5.15
N PHE A 110 -2.06 -15.36 4.33
CA PHE A 110 -2.33 -15.18 2.91
C PHE A 110 -2.28 -16.50 2.14
N LEU A 111 -1.20 -17.28 2.31
CA LEU A 111 -1.05 -18.58 1.65
C LEU A 111 -2.12 -19.57 2.11
N LYS A 112 -2.46 -19.57 3.41
CA LYS A 112 -3.55 -20.39 3.94
C LYS A 112 -4.88 -20.05 3.25
N SER A 113 -5.23 -18.77 3.18
CA SER A 113 -6.46 -18.31 2.51
C SER A 113 -6.46 -18.45 0.99
N PHE A 114 -5.33 -18.79 0.37
CA PHE A 114 -5.27 -19.20 -1.04
C PHE A 114 -5.48 -20.70 -1.22
N LYS A 115 -4.90 -21.51 -0.34
CA LYS A 115 -4.99 -22.98 -0.39
C LYS A 115 -6.33 -23.51 0.12
N GLU A 116 -6.93 -22.82 1.08
CA GLU A 116 -8.15 -23.21 1.75
C GLU A 116 -9.24 -22.15 1.52
N THR A 117 -10.47 -22.60 1.24
CA THR A 117 -11.62 -21.70 1.30
C THR A 117 -11.94 -21.43 2.76
N ILE A 118 -11.71 -20.19 3.21
CA ILE A 118 -12.06 -19.76 4.56
C ILE A 118 -13.51 -19.24 4.54
N PRO A 119 -14.45 -19.86 5.29
CA PRO A 119 -15.82 -19.39 5.35
C PRO A 119 -15.90 -17.97 5.91
N LYS A 120 -16.64 -17.11 5.20
CA LYS A 120 -16.88 -15.72 5.62
C LYS A 120 -18.00 -15.68 6.66
N THR A 121 -17.69 -16.06 7.89
CA THR A 121 -18.65 -16.18 9.00
C THR A 121 -19.08 -14.83 9.60
N ARG A 122 -18.45 -13.72 9.18
CA ARG A 122 -18.76 -12.38 9.67
C ARG A 122 -19.02 -11.43 8.49
N LYS A 123 -20.11 -10.66 8.56
CA LYS A 123 -20.39 -9.65 7.53
C LYS A 123 -19.48 -8.44 7.68
N VAL A 124 -19.43 -7.81 8.85
CA VAL A 124 -18.58 -6.64 9.13
C VAL A 124 -17.68 -6.90 10.34
N TYR A 125 -16.37 -6.65 10.19
CA TYR A 125 -15.42 -6.66 11.29
C TYR A 125 -14.92 -5.26 11.64
N GLN A 126 -15.02 -4.88 12.90
CA GLN A 126 -14.63 -3.55 13.37
C GLN A 126 -13.12 -3.42 13.58
N GLY A 127 -12.48 -4.49 14.06
CA GLY A 127 -11.07 -4.49 14.42
C GLY A 127 -10.73 -3.53 15.58
N PHE A 128 -9.53 -3.67 16.13
CA PHE A 128 -9.02 -2.71 17.10
C PHE A 128 -8.61 -1.41 16.40
N LEU A 129 -8.85 -0.26 17.04
CA LEU A 129 -8.40 1.04 16.55
C LEU A 129 -7.55 1.72 17.62
N GLY A 130 -6.30 2.03 17.26
CA GLY A 130 -5.43 2.88 18.08
C GLY A 130 -5.95 4.32 18.13
N ARG A 131 -5.58 5.05 19.18
CA ARG A 131 -5.88 6.49 19.27
C ARG A 131 -4.85 7.27 18.45
N THR A 132 -5.08 7.36 17.15
CA THR A 132 -4.23 8.13 16.21
C THR A 132 -4.83 9.50 15.90
N THR A 133 -6.16 9.57 15.75
CA THR A 133 -6.88 10.78 15.35
C THR A 133 -8.21 10.91 16.10
N ASP A 134 -8.72 12.14 16.20
CA ASP A 134 -10.01 12.40 16.85
C ASP A 134 -11.20 11.86 16.07
N SER A 135 -11.08 11.75 14.75
CA SER A 135 -12.11 11.15 13.87
C SER A 135 -12.42 9.70 14.26
N ARG A 136 -11.44 8.97 14.80
CA ARG A 136 -11.61 7.57 15.24
C ARG A 136 -12.38 7.40 16.56
N LYS A 137 -12.66 8.47 17.30
CA LYS A 137 -13.37 8.38 18.58
C LYS A 137 -14.77 7.78 18.43
N ALA A 138 -15.45 8.10 17.33
CA ALA A 138 -16.81 7.64 17.04
C ALA A 138 -16.87 6.29 16.29
N VAL A 139 -15.73 5.77 15.83
CA VAL A 139 -15.68 4.51 15.08
C VAL A 139 -15.71 3.33 16.06
N PRO A 140 -16.61 2.35 15.88
CA PRO A 140 -16.66 1.18 16.74
C PRO A 140 -15.37 0.38 16.60
N LYS A 141 -14.93 -0.20 17.72
CA LYS A 141 -13.68 -0.96 17.79
C LYS A 141 -13.84 -2.21 18.64
N SER A 142 -13.13 -3.26 18.27
CA SER A 142 -13.04 -4.51 19.03
C SER A 142 -11.80 -4.55 19.91
N ARG A 143 -11.63 -5.66 20.65
CA ARG A 143 -10.43 -5.94 21.45
C ARG A 143 -9.16 -5.90 20.60
N ASN A 144 -8.05 -5.46 21.20
CA ASN A 144 -6.72 -5.56 20.59
C ASN A 144 -6.28 -7.03 20.57
N LEU A 145 -6.05 -7.58 19.37
CA LEU A 145 -5.69 -8.97 19.16
C LEU A 145 -4.21 -9.13 18.86
N PRO A 146 -3.61 -10.29 19.19
CA PRO A 146 -2.37 -10.71 18.55
C PRO A 146 -2.50 -10.66 17.03
N TYR A 147 -1.43 -10.29 16.31
CA TYR A 147 -1.50 -10.00 14.87
C TYR A 147 -2.04 -11.19 14.05
N GLY A 148 -1.63 -12.42 14.35
CA GLY A 148 -2.16 -13.62 13.68
C GLY A 148 -3.66 -13.84 13.90
N GLU A 149 -4.16 -13.59 15.12
CA GLU A 149 -5.61 -13.63 15.40
C GLU A 149 -6.36 -12.53 14.65
N PHE A 150 -5.79 -11.33 14.59
CA PHE A 150 -6.34 -10.22 13.81
C PHE A 150 -6.47 -10.59 12.33
N LEU A 151 -5.43 -11.14 11.71
CA LEU A 151 -5.47 -11.59 10.32
C LEU A 151 -6.51 -12.70 10.09
N ASN A 152 -6.68 -13.61 11.04
CA ASN A 152 -7.73 -14.63 10.98
C ASN A 152 -9.13 -14.01 11.01
N GLU A 153 -9.36 -12.96 11.80
CA GLU A 153 -10.62 -12.22 11.76
C GLU A 153 -10.83 -11.50 10.42
N LEU A 154 -9.79 -10.90 9.82
CA LEU A 154 -9.88 -10.34 8.47
C LEU A 154 -10.30 -11.40 7.45
N ALA A 155 -9.64 -12.56 7.47
CA ALA A 155 -9.89 -13.65 6.55
C ALA A 155 -11.32 -14.22 6.64
N LYS A 156 -11.94 -14.18 7.83
CA LYS A 156 -13.33 -14.63 8.06
C LYS A 156 -14.39 -13.57 7.78
N SER A 157 -13.98 -12.36 7.40
CA SER A 157 -14.89 -11.22 7.25
C SER A 157 -15.12 -10.87 5.78
N LYS A 158 -16.36 -10.49 5.44
CA LYS A 158 -16.69 -9.95 4.11
C LYS A 158 -16.20 -8.50 3.99
N TYR A 159 -16.48 -7.70 5.02
CA TYR A 159 -16.07 -6.30 5.12
C TYR A 159 -15.26 -6.03 6.38
N VAL A 160 -14.38 -5.05 6.31
CA VAL A 160 -13.51 -4.62 7.42
C VAL A 160 -13.59 -3.11 7.57
N ILE A 161 -13.91 -2.62 8.76
CA ILE A 161 -13.83 -1.21 9.11
C ILE A 161 -12.34 -0.81 9.12
N SER A 162 -12.00 0.09 8.20
CA SER A 162 -10.64 0.54 7.97
C SER A 162 -10.60 2.05 7.79
N PRO A 163 -10.88 2.81 8.86
CA PRO A 163 -10.88 4.25 8.78
C PRO A 163 -9.46 4.80 8.66
N ASP A 164 -9.34 6.06 8.23
CA ASP A 164 -8.10 6.83 8.16
C ASP A 164 -7.24 6.68 9.43
N GLY A 165 -5.95 6.36 9.25
CA GLY A 165 -4.92 6.24 10.29
C GLY A 165 -4.33 7.55 10.74
N ASP A 166 -3.02 7.55 10.94
CA ASP A 166 -2.24 8.80 10.93
C ASP A 166 -2.34 9.47 9.55
N HIS A 167 -2.63 8.67 8.52
CA HIS A 167 -2.83 9.05 7.13
C HIS A 167 -4.04 8.30 6.57
N PRO A 168 -4.67 8.79 5.49
CA PRO A 168 -5.85 8.11 4.94
C PRO A 168 -5.54 6.69 4.45
N ASP A 169 -4.50 6.51 3.63
CA ASP A 169 -4.07 5.15 3.25
C ASP A 169 -3.35 4.46 4.40
N CYS A 170 -3.74 3.22 4.71
CA CYS A 170 -3.24 2.47 5.85
C CYS A 170 -3.02 0.99 5.52
N HIS A 171 -2.14 0.33 6.28
CA HIS A 171 -1.80 -1.09 6.05
C HIS A 171 -3.00 -2.03 6.07
N ARG A 172 -4.02 -1.69 6.88
CA ARG A 172 -5.24 -2.49 7.01
C ARG A 172 -6.00 -2.62 5.70
N HIS A 173 -5.96 -1.62 4.81
CA HIS A 173 -6.58 -1.71 3.48
C HIS A 173 -6.02 -2.92 2.72
N TYR A 174 -4.69 -2.99 2.63
CA TYR A 174 -3.97 -4.03 1.91
C TYR A 174 -4.07 -5.39 2.59
N GLU A 175 -4.01 -5.43 3.93
CA GLU A 175 -4.17 -6.67 4.68
C GLU A 175 -5.59 -7.27 4.50
N ALA A 176 -6.63 -6.43 4.51
CA ALA A 176 -8.00 -6.85 4.26
C ALA A 176 -8.19 -7.36 2.83
N ILE A 177 -7.76 -6.57 1.83
CA ILE A 177 -7.86 -6.93 0.41
C ILE A 177 -7.14 -8.25 0.15
N GLY A 178 -5.91 -8.38 0.62
CA GLY A 178 -5.13 -9.59 0.39
C GLY A 178 -5.66 -10.82 1.13
N LEU A 179 -6.46 -10.68 2.19
CA LEU A 179 -7.18 -11.79 2.84
C LEU A 179 -8.65 -11.94 2.35
N GLY A 180 -8.96 -11.29 1.23
CA GLY A 180 -10.24 -11.42 0.53
C GLY A 180 -11.39 -10.75 1.26
N ALA A 181 -11.14 -9.64 1.96
CA ALA A 181 -12.15 -8.79 2.58
C ALA A 181 -12.13 -7.39 1.97
N VAL A 182 -13.28 -6.70 2.03
CA VAL A 182 -13.49 -5.37 1.47
C VAL A 182 -13.31 -4.31 2.55
N PRO A 183 -12.28 -3.44 2.49
CA PRO A 183 -12.16 -2.34 3.44
C PRO A 183 -13.27 -1.29 3.24
N ILE A 184 -13.82 -0.82 4.35
CA ILE A 184 -14.74 0.32 4.46
C ILE A 184 -13.97 1.53 4.94
N THR A 185 -13.97 2.60 4.15
CA THR A 185 -13.00 3.70 4.26
C THR A 185 -13.61 5.07 4.04
N GLU A 186 -12.99 6.14 4.56
CA GLU A 186 -13.30 7.53 4.21
C GLU A 186 -12.65 7.97 2.88
N LEU A 187 -11.85 7.11 2.24
CA LEU A 187 -10.99 7.48 1.12
C LEU A 187 -11.76 8.20 0.00
N ASP A 188 -11.09 9.18 -0.61
CA ASP A 188 -11.55 9.79 -1.85
C ASP A 188 -11.17 8.91 -3.06
N PRO A 189 -12.13 8.55 -3.94
CA PRO A 189 -11.87 7.65 -5.06
C PRO A 189 -10.94 8.22 -6.13
N PHE A 190 -10.74 9.54 -6.21
CA PHE A 190 -9.76 10.15 -7.12
C PHE A 190 -8.35 10.09 -6.55
N LEU A 191 -8.19 10.47 -5.27
CA LEU A 191 -6.89 10.46 -4.58
C LEU A 191 -6.36 9.04 -4.37
N TYR A 192 -7.25 8.06 -4.22
CA TYR A 192 -6.91 6.65 -3.98
C TYR A 192 -7.42 5.75 -5.12
N ARG A 193 -7.38 6.28 -6.36
CA ARG A 193 -7.85 5.59 -7.57
C ARG A 193 -7.07 4.33 -7.93
N HIS A 194 -5.88 4.13 -7.35
CA HIS A 194 -5.14 2.88 -7.49
C HIS A 194 -5.86 1.67 -6.88
N LEU A 195 -6.74 1.90 -5.92
CA LEU A 195 -7.58 0.88 -5.30
C LEU A 195 -8.92 0.68 -6.06
N LYS A 196 -9.18 1.43 -7.15
CA LYS A 196 -10.46 1.38 -7.88
C LYS A 196 -10.72 0.03 -8.55
N GLU A 197 -9.66 -0.68 -8.95
CA GLU A 197 -9.76 -2.06 -9.48
C GLU A 197 -9.89 -3.10 -8.35
N GLY A 198 -9.82 -2.66 -7.10
CA GLY A 198 -10.08 -3.45 -5.90
C GLY A 198 -11.46 -3.19 -5.32
N PRO A 199 -11.94 -4.09 -4.44
CA PRO A 199 -13.18 -3.86 -3.75
C PRO A 199 -12.89 -2.99 -2.52
N VAL A 200 -13.25 -1.71 -2.60
CA VAL A 200 -13.18 -0.75 -1.50
C VAL A 200 -14.50 -0.01 -1.42
N VAL A 201 -15.00 0.20 -0.21
CA VAL A 201 -16.11 1.14 0.03
C VAL A 201 -15.48 2.51 0.32
N TYR A 202 -15.63 3.42 -0.64
CA TYR A 202 -15.14 4.80 -0.57
C TYR A 202 -16.15 5.73 0.10
N ARG A 203 -15.66 6.87 0.62
CA ARG A 203 -16.47 7.96 1.17
C ARG A 203 -17.47 7.53 2.25
N ASN A 204 -17.17 6.48 3.01
CA ASN A 204 -18.01 6.08 4.12
C ASN A 204 -17.87 7.07 5.27
N THR A 205 -19.00 7.60 5.74
CA THR A 205 -19.06 8.49 6.92
C THR A 205 -19.92 7.91 8.05
N ASN A 206 -20.64 6.81 7.78
CA ASN A 206 -21.47 6.13 8.78
C ASN A 206 -20.77 4.87 9.29
N TRP A 207 -20.38 4.88 10.56
CA TRP A 207 -19.68 3.77 11.21
C TRP A 207 -20.58 2.86 12.04
N ASN A 208 -21.90 3.06 11.99
CA ASN A 208 -22.84 2.19 12.68
C ASN A 208 -22.81 0.78 12.06
N VAL A 209 -22.38 -0.21 12.85
CA VAL A 209 -22.21 -1.60 12.38
C VAL A 209 -23.52 -2.20 11.90
N THR A 210 -24.60 -2.03 12.65
CA THR A 210 -25.92 -2.58 12.30
C THR A 210 -26.37 -2.05 10.93
N TRP A 211 -26.26 -0.73 10.74
CA TRP A 211 -26.56 -0.11 9.46
C TRP A 211 -25.68 -0.63 8.32
N LEU A 212 -24.37 -0.79 8.55
CA LEU A 212 -23.44 -1.36 7.56
C LEU A 212 -23.81 -2.81 7.22
N GLU A 213 -24.16 -3.62 8.23
CA GLU A 213 -24.58 -5.01 8.04
C GLU A 213 -25.91 -5.12 7.28
N GLU A 214 -26.80 -4.15 7.40
CA GLU A 214 -28.08 -4.13 6.67
C GLU A 214 -27.93 -3.61 5.23
N THR A 215 -27.05 -2.61 5.02
CA THR A 215 -26.98 -1.87 3.75
C THR A 215 -25.89 -2.34 2.80
N LEU A 216 -24.81 -2.91 3.30
CA LEU A 216 -23.73 -3.41 2.43
C LEU A 216 -24.22 -4.64 1.66
N PRO A 217 -23.97 -4.69 0.34
CA PRO A 217 -24.39 -5.81 -0.49
C PRO A 217 -23.62 -7.08 -0.12
N GLU A 218 -24.03 -8.20 -0.70
CA GLU A 218 -23.18 -9.39 -0.72
C GLU A 218 -21.92 -9.11 -1.56
N THR A 219 -20.76 -9.58 -1.08
CA THR A 219 -19.48 -9.33 -1.74
C THR A 219 -19.20 -10.38 -2.81
N ASN A 220 -18.78 -9.93 -3.99
CA ASN A 220 -18.14 -10.80 -4.98
C ASN A 220 -16.72 -11.18 -4.55
N ALA A 221 -16.07 -12.06 -5.33
CA ALA A 221 -14.66 -12.38 -5.15
C ALA A 221 -13.80 -11.10 -5.15
N VAL A 222 -12.98 -10.94 -4.12
CA VAL A 222 -12.09 -9.80 -3.97
C VAL A 222 -10.89 -9.95 -4.90
N ASN A 223 -10.58 -8.90 -5.67
CA ASN A 223 -9.34 -8.86 -6.45
C ASN A 223 -8.14 -8.74 -5.49
N ARG A 224 -7.50 -9.88 -5.23
CA ARG A 224 -6.34 -9.99 -4.32
C ARG A 224 -5.04 -9.59 -5.01
N ASN A 225 -5.02 -9.30 -6.31
CA ASN A 225 -3.78 -9.01 -7.03
C ASN A 225 -3.10 -7.71 -6.57
N LEU A 226 -3.87 -6.81 -5.95
CA LEU A 226 -3.41 -5.55 -5.37
C LEU A 226 -2.29 -5.66 -4.33
N VAL A 227 -2.03 -6.85 -3.78
CA VAL A 227 -0.92 -7.06 -2.85
C VAL A 227 0.35 -7.62 -3.50
N PHE A 228 0.34 -7.86 -4.82
CA PHE A 228 1.51 -8.29 -5.58
C PHE A 228 2.22 -7.11 -6.23
N GLU A 229 3.55 -7.23 -6.34
CA GLU A 229 4.40 -6.21 -6.97
C GLU A 229 4.05 -6.02 -8.45
N GLU A 230 3.76 -7.12 -9.15
CA GLU A 230 3.43 -7.13 -10.58
C GLU A 230 2.21 -6.24 -10.89
N TYR A 231 1.20 -6.25 -10.03
CA TYR A 231 0.04 -5.37 -10.19
C TYR A 231 0.46 -3.89 -10.19
N TRP A 232 1.39 -3.51 -9.31
CA TRP A 232 1.86 -2.13 -9.18
C TRP A 232 2.75 -1.70 -10.34
N MET A 233 3.56 -2.63 -10.85
CA MET A 233 4.33 -2.43 -12.07
C MET A 233 3.39 -2.17 -13.25
N GLU A 234 2.41 -3.04 -13.48
CA GLU A 234 1.44 -2.85 -14.55
C GLU A 234 0.60 -1.57 -14.38
N TYR A 235 0.23 -1.21 -13.15
CA TYR A 235 -0.48 0.04 -12.85
C TYR A 235 0.33 1.27 -13.25
N ILE A 236 1.63 1.30 -12.93
CA ILE A 236 2.52 2.39 -13.34
C ILE A 236 2.63 2.44 -14.86
N GLU A 237 2.82 1.31 -15.53
CA GLU A 237 2.91 1.24 -17.01
C GLU A 237 1.65 1.77 -17.69
N ARG A 238 0.47 1.41 -17.17
CA ARG A 238 -0.81 1.95 -17.64
C ARG A 238 -0.88 3.46 -17.43
N ALA A 239 -0.46 3.95 -16.26
CA ALA A 239 -0.50 5.37 -15.94
C ALA A 239 0.45 6.21 -16.80
N VAL A 240 1.63 5.69 -17.16
CA VAL A 240 2.59 6.39 -18.03
C VAL A 240 2.41 6.07 -19.53
N GLY A 241 1.52 5.13 -19.87
CA GLY A 241 1.15 4.79 -21.24
C GLY A 241 2.17 3.94 -22.01
N ARG A 242 3.11 3.27 -21.32
CA ARG A 242 4.09 2.38 -21.96
C ARG A 242 4.72 1.37 -20.99
N PRO A 243 5.25 0.24 -21.49
CA PRO A 243 6.07 -0.67 -20.71
C PRO A 243 7.37 -0.02 -20.22
N LEU A 244 7.83 -0.43 -19.04
CA LEU A 244 9.10 -0.03 -18.42
C LEU A 244 10.08 -1.21 -18.33
N GLN A 245 11.35 -0.92 -18.05
CA GLN A 245 12.46 -1.90 -18.18
C GLN A 245 12.59 -2.89 -17.00
N TRP A 246 11.78 -2.75 -15.96
CA TRP A 246 11.88 -3.61 -14.77
C TRP A 246 11.57 -5.08 -15.04
N TRP A 247 10.84 -5.40 -16.12
CA TRP A 247 10.52 -6.78 -16.50
C TRP A 247 11.75 -7.53 -16.98
N ASP A 248 12.70 -6.83 -17.60
CA ASP A 248 13.94 -7.43 -18.08
C ASP A 248 14.84 -7.82 -16.91
N LYS A 249 14.86 -6.99 -15.85
CA LYS A 249 15.51 -7.33 -14.58
C LYS A 249 14.84 -8.54 -13.92
N LEU A 250 13.52 -8.59 -13.83
CA LEU A 250 12.82 -9.75 -13.26
C LEU A 250 13.05 -11.04 -14.04
N LYS A 251 13.05 -11.00 -15.38
CA LYS A 251 13.39 -12.16 -16.22
C LYS A 251 14.80 -12.67 -15.91
N SER A 252 15.77 -11.75 -15.77
CA SER A 252 17.16 -12.09 -15.41
C SER A 252 17.31 -12.62 -13.98
N GLN A 253 16.41 -12.26 -13.06
CA GLN A 253 16.39 -12.73 -11.67
C GLN A 253 15.61 -14.04 -11.50
N LYS A 254 14.55 -14.28 -12.29
CA LYS A 254 13.83 -15.55 -12.31
C LYS A 254 14.78 -16.70 -12.62
N ILE A 255 15.71 -16.53 -13.57
CA ILE A 255 16.78 -17.49 -13.84
C ILE A 255 17.55 -17.84 -12.56
N ARG A 256 17.91 -16.84 -11.74
CA ARG A 256 18.64 -17.06 -10.48
C ARG A 256 17.82 -17.70 -9.36
N LEU A 257 16.50 -17.54 -9.34
CA LEU A 257 15.63 -18.17 -8.34
C LEU A 257 15.41 -19.67 -8.61
N VAL A 258 15.44 -20.10 -9.89
CA VAL A 258 15.44 -21.53 -10.23
C VAL A 258 16.77 -22.17 -9.81
N ASP A 259 17.89 -21.46 -9.98
CA ASP A 259 19.21 -21.90 -9.50
C ASP A 259 19.27 -22.06 -7.95
N PHE A 260 18.51 -21.24 -7.21
CA PHE A 260 18.37 -21.38 -5.75
C PHE A 260 17.47 -22.55 -5.33
N ALA A 261 16.52 -22.97 -6.18
CA ALA A 261 15.65 -24.12 -5.92
C ALA A 261 16.36 -25.46 -6.19
N GLU A 262 17.30 -25.48 -7.13
CA GLU A 262 18.06 -26.69 -7.49
C GLU A 262 19.31 -26.91 -6.61
N GLY A 263 19.77 -25.87 -5.87
CA GLY A 263 20.94 -25.93 -4.99
C GLY A 263 20.73 -26.48 -3.57
N ASN A 264 19.53 -26.89 -3.16
CA ASN A 264 19.23 -27.34 -1.79
C ASN A 264 18.85 -28.83 -1.64
N SER A 265 19.12 -29.66 -2.65
CA SER A 265 18.84 -31.11 -2.59
C SER A 265 19.93 -31.94 -1.87
N SER A 266 21.03 -31.34 -1.40
CA SER A 266 22.14 -32.08 -0.76
C SER A 266 22.27 -31.92 0.77
N TYR A 267 21.31 -31.32 1.48
CA TYR A 267 21.39 -31.12 2.93
C TYR A 267 20.21 -31.69 3.73
N TYR A 268 19.75 -32.89 3.34
CA TYR A 268 19.03 -33.79 4.26
C TYR A 268 19.48 -35.23 4.03
N SER A 269 20.70 -35.52 4.50
CA SER A 269 21.12 -36.87 4.86
C SER A 269 21.82 -36.79 6.20
N LEU A 270 21.03 -36.97 7.26
CA LEU A 270 21.28 -37.66 8.55
C LEU A 270 20.22 -37.21 9.56
#